data_AF-A0A0G4H220-F1
#
_entry.id   AF-A0A0G4H220-F1
#
_cell.length_a   1.000
_cell.length_b   1.000
_cell.length_c   1.000
_cell.angle_alpha   90.00
_cell.angle_beta   90.00
_cell.angle_gamma   90.00
#
_symmetry.space_group_name_H-M   'P 1'
#
loop_
_entity.id
_entity.type
_entity.pdbx_description
1 polymer ?
#
loop_
_entity_poly.entity_id
_entity_poly.type
_entity_poly.pdbx_seq_one_letter_code
_entity_poly.pdbx_strand_id
1 'polypeptide(L)'
;MFNFITDAVFGPANVTPEQVKVARTKWTKAMESLKPEEVVKLYAPQALLLGLEQEAETERCVGRQDPGVLQCICQGQGAVCAVCAWKRVKVEWAADVTAEDVIHLETTSAVYSSYFTLYTDKGETGGLLGGGGFTKTHAKVSFTYKKNANSGDLDILVHVAGLTPQGVERYSGEWPADDPDEVAEPEPTKEEGEGEGDKKEDDKAEEDKAGEGEEKKAEGQE
;
A
#
# COMPACT_ATOMS: atom_id res chain seq x y z
N MET A 1 21.10 -19.32 -30.22
CA MET A 1 21.22 -20.36 -29.17
C MET A 1 22.21 -19.82 -28.12
N PHE A 2 21.72 -18.96 -27.22
CA PHE A 2 22.51 -18.32 -26.15
C PHE A 2 21.70 -18.46 -24.86
N ASN A 3 21.83 -19.57 -24.12
CA ASN A 3 21.09 -19.78 -22.86
C ASN A 3 21.84 -20.66 -21.84
N PHE A 4 23.18 -20.69 -21.88
CA PHE A 4 23.98 -21.60 -21.02
C PHE A 4 25.04 -20.92 -20.14
N ILE A 5 25.11 -19.59 -20.07
CA ILE A 5 26.13 -18.89 -19.25
C ILE A 5 25.57 -18.34 -17.92
N THR A 6 24.25 -18.30 -17.72
CA THR A 6 23.67 -17.77 -16.48
C THR A 6 23.77 -18.75 -15.29
N ASP A 7 23.72 -20.06 -15.52
CA ASP A 7 23.67 -21.04 -14.41
C ASP A 7 25.03 -21.26 -13.71
N ALA A 8 26.15 -20.91 -14.35
CA ALA A 8 27.48 -21.15 -13.80
C ALA A 8 28.02 -20.02 -12.90
N VAL A 9 27.45 -18.81 -13.01
CA VAL A 9 27.87 -17.65 -12.21
C VAL A 9 27.06 -17.53 -10.91
N PHE A 10 25.87 -18.12 -10.89
CA PHE A 10 24.91 -18.05 -9.81
C PHE A 10 24.72 -19.44 -9.20
N GLY A 11 25.58 -19.81 -8.26
CA GLY A 11 25.51 -21.10 -7.60
C GLY A 11 24.13 -21.41 -6.99
N PRO A 12 23.85 -22.66 -6.59
CA PRO A 12 22.54 -23.16 -6.13
C PRO A 12 21.98 -22.49 -4.86
N ALA A 13 22.66 -21.46 -4.35
CA ALA A 13 22.27 -20.68 -3.18
C ALA A 13 21.47 -19.41 -3.52
N ASN A 14 21.39 -19.01 -4.80
CA ASN A 14 20.70 -17.79 -5.23
C ASN A 14 19.18 -17.83 -5.01
N VAL A 15 18.61 -16.64 -4.74
CA VAL A 15 17.17 -16.44 -4.69
C VAL A 15 16.57 -16.64 -6.08
N THR A 16 15.61 -17.53 -6.24
CA THR A 16 14.98 -17.84 -7.53
C THR A 16 13.63 -17.12 -7.70
N PRO A 17 13.16 -16.92 -8.94
CA PRO A 17 11.81 -16.42 -9.22
C PRO A 17 10.72 -17.24 -8.52
N GLU A 18 10.88 -18.56 -8.46
CA GLU A 18 9.95 -19.47 -7.79
C GLU A 18 9.89 -19.20 -6.28
N GLN A 19 11.04 -18.97 -5.63
CA GLN A 19 11.06 -18.61 -4.21
C GLN A 19 10.40 -17.25 -3.95
N VAL A 20 10.63 -16.27 -4.82
CA VAL A 20 9.97 -14.95 -4.74
C VAL A 20 8.46 -15.10 -4.94
N LYS A 21 8.01 -15.92 -5.89
CA LYS A 21 6.58 -16.23 -6.11
C LYS A 21 5.95 -16.88 -4.88
N VAL A 22 6.63 -17.81 -4.23
CA VAL A 22 6.18 -18.43 -2.97
C VAL A 22 6.08 -17.37 -1.86
N ALA A 23 7.09 -16.52 -1.69
CA ALA A 23 7.09 -15.45 -0.68
C ALA A 23 5.96 -14.44 -0.93
N ARG A 24 5.75 -14.01 -2.17
CA ARG A 24 4.64 -13.16 -2.62
C ARG A 24 3.28 -13.77 -2.32
N THR A 25 3.13 -15.06 -2.57
CA THR A 25 1.89 -15.81 -2.29
C THR A 25 1.64 -15.91 -0.78
N LYS A 26 2.68 -16.17 0.02
CA LYS A 26 2.58 -16.17 1.49
C LYS A 26 2.13 -14.79 2.01
N TRP A 27 2.70 -13.71 1.46
CA TRP A 27 2.29 -12.35 1.81
C TRP A 27 0.84 -12.05 1.45
N THR A 28 0.41 -12.43 0.24
CA THR A 28 -0.97 -12.28 -0.22
C THR A 28 -1.95 -12.98 0.74
N LYS A 29 -1.69 -14.26 1.03
CA LYS A 29 -2.51 -15.04 1.97
C LYS A 29 -2.53 -14.45 3.38
N ALA A 30 -1.41 -13.92 3.86
CA ALA A 30 -1.36 -13.26 5.15
C ALA A 30 -2.22 -11.99 5.19
N MET A 31 -2.15 -11.15 4.15
CA MET A 31 -2.97 -9.95 4.03
C MET A 31 -4.46 -10.28 3.96
N GLU A 32 -4.84 -11.27 3.14
CA GLU A 32 -6.23 -11.71 2.96
C GLU A 32 -6.78 -12.44 4.19
N SER A 33 -5.91 -12.99 5.05
CA SER A 33 -6.34 -13.63 6.29
C SER A 33 -6.86 -12.63 7.34
N LEU A 34 -6.59 -11.33 7.16
CA LEU A 34 -6.90 -10.25 8.11
C LEU A 34 -6.33 -10.51 9.51
N LYS A 35 -5.25 -11.31 9.60
CA LYS A 35 -4.54 -11.64 10.84
C LYS A 35 -3.19 -10.95 10.84
N PRO A 36 -3.03 -9.84 11.58
CA PRO A 36 -1.81 -9.05 11.51
C PRO A 36 -0.57 -9.83 11.94
N GLU A 37 -0.71 -10.78 12.86
CA GLU A 37 0.36 -11.68 13.28
C GLU A 37 0.89 -12.55 12.14
N GLU A 38 0.04 -12.94 11.18
CA GLU A 38 0.47 -13.71 10.00
C GLU A 38 1.28 -12.82 9.05
N VAL A 39 0.90 -11.55 8.90
CA VAL A 39 1.65 -10.59 8.10
C VAL A 39 3.02 -10.32 8.73
N VAL A 40 3.06 -10.04 10.04
CA VAL A 40 4.29 -9.70 10.77
C VAL A 40 5.33 -10.84 10.75
N LYS A 41 4.88 -12.10 10.75
CA LYS A 41 5.78 -13.28 10.68
C LYS A 41 6.61 -13.34 9.40
N LEU A 42 6.20 -12.68 8.33
CA LEU A 42 6.90 -12.69 7.04
C LEU A 42 8.07 -11.70 6.97
N TYR A 43 8.19 -10.81 7.95
CA TYR A 43 9.24 -9.80 7.99
C TYR A 43 10.40 -10.25 8.88
N ALA A 44 11.62 -9.86 8.51
CA ALA A 44 12.80 -10.07 9.35
C ALA A 44 12.79 -9.15 10.59
N PRO A 45 13.43 -9.53 11.71
CA PRO A 45 13.48 -8.73 12.95
C PRO A 45 13.98 -7.29 12.80
N GLN A 46 14.68 -6.97 11.72
CA GLN A 46 15.22 -5.65 11.40
C GLN A 46 14.52 -5.00 10.21
N ALA A 47 13.33 -5.47 9.83
CA ALA A 47 12.65 -5.00 8.64
C ALA A 47 12.29 -3.50 8.71
N LEU A 48 12.31 -2.87 7.54
CA LEU A 48 11.89 -1.49 7.31
C LEU A 48 10.64 -1.46 6.42
N LEU A 49 9.59 -0.78 6.88
CA LEU A 49 8.39 -0.51 6.07
C LEU A 49 8.35 0.97 5.69
N LEU A 50 8.14 1.23 4.39
CA LEU A 50 7.92 2.55 3.80
C LEU A 50 6.59 2.46 3.02
N GLY A 51 5.59 3.24 3.42
CA GLY A 51 4.19 3.00 3.05
C GLY A 51 3.61 3.95 2.00
N LEU A 52 2.38 3.60 1.59
CA LEU A 52 1.46 4.39 0.77
C LEU A 52 0.96 5.60 1.57
N GLU A 53 1.75 6.66 1.68
CA GLU A 53 1.29 7.90 2.31
C GLU A 53 0.45 8.72 1.33
N GLN A 54 -0.83 8.89 1.65
CA GLN A 54 -1.72 9.88 1.03
C GLN A 54 -2.02 11.07 1.96
N GLU A 55 -1.44 11.09 3.17
CA GLU A 55 -1.60 12.21 4.11
C GLU A 55 -0.22 12.83 4.39
N ALA A 56 -0.06 14.08 3.99
CA ALA A 56 1.20 14.81 3.85
C ALA A 56 1.96 15.13 5.16
N GLU A 57 1.76 14.40 6.26
CA GLU A 57 2.29 14.76 7.58
C GLU A 57 2.99 13.64 8.38
N THR A 58 3.15 12.44 7.85
CA THR A 58 3.76 11.34 8.64
C THR A 58 4.92 10.64 7.96
N GLU A 59 6.00 11.38 7.63
CA GLU A 59 7.31 10.76 7.39
C GLU A 59 7.78 10.00 8.65
N ARG A 60 7.38 8.73 8.78
CA ARG A 60 7.91 7.82 9.79
C ARG A 60 8.43 6.56 9.10
N CYS A 61 9.73 6.55 8.84
CA CYS A 61 10.49 5.33 8.63
C CYS A 61 10.35 4.45 9.88
N VAL A 62 9.52 3.41 9.83
CA VAL A 62 9.32 2.54 10.97
C VAL A 62 10.28 1.35 10.89
N GLY A 63 11.40 1.47 11.59
CA GLY A 63 12.30 0.35 11.85
C GLY A 63 11.76 -0.52 13.00
N ARG A 64 11.92 -1.85 12.89
CA ARG A 64 11.54 -2.85 13.90
C ARG A 64 12.44 -2.85 15.16
N GLN A 65 12.85 -1.69 15.67
CA GLN A 65 13.56 -1.65 16.97
C GLN A 65 12.63 -1.91 18.16
N ASP A 66 11.31 -1.94 17.95
CA ASP A 66 10.34 -2.35 18.95
C ASP A 66 9.28 -3.28 18.31
N PRO A 67 9.19 -4.57 18.70
CA PRO A 67 8.13 -5.49 18.28
C PRO A 67 6.73 -4.92 18.53
N GLY A 68 6.61 -4.10 19.58
CA GLY A 68 5.40 -3.35 19.89
C GLY A 68 5.01 -2.38 18.79
N VAL A 69 5.92 -1.86 17.97
CA VAL A 69 5.59 -0.87 16.93
C VAL A 69 5.07 -1.52 15.65
N LEU A 70 5.55 -2.69 15.22
CA LEU A 70 4.86 -3.43 14.15
C LEU A 70 3.48 -3.90 14.63
N GLN A 71 3.38 -4.33 15.88
CA GLN A 71 2.11 -4.68 16.49
C GLN A 71 1.21 -3.46 16.72
N CYS A 72 1.74 -2.27 16.98
CA CYS A 72 1.02 -1.00 17.16
C CYS A 72 0.64 -0.35 15.82
N ILE A 73 1.42 -0.59 14.76
CA ILE A 73 0.97 -0.40 13.38
C ILE A 73 -0.19 -1.36 13.11
N CYS A 74 -0.25 -2.57 13.67
CA CYS A 74 -1.43 -3.44 13.58
C CYS A 74 -2.55 -3.13 14.59
N GLN A 75 -2.29 -2.38 15.67
CA GLN A 75 -3.19 -2.19 16.81
C GLN A 75 -3.56 -0.73 17.10
N GLY A 76 -3.19 0.26 16.27
CA GLY A 76 -3.79 1.58 16.39
C GLY A 76 -3.25 2.76 15.59
N GLN A 77 -2.05 2.76 14.98
CA GLN A 77 -1.48 4.01 14.42
C GLN A 77 -0.62 3.90 13.13
N GLY A 78 -0.88 2.96 12.21
CA GLY A 78 -0.16 2.93 10.92
C GLY A 78 -0.83 2.13 9.79
N ALA A 79 -0.19 2.06 8.62
CA ALA A 79 -0.77 1.50 7.38
C ALA A 79 -1.19 0.01 7.47
N VAL A 80 -0.56 -0.80 8.33
CA VAL A 80 -1.00 -2.20 8.58
C VAL A 80 -2.21 -2.27 9.52
N CYS A 81 -2.60 -1.17 10.18
CA CYS A 81 -3.79 -1.08 11.05
C CYS A 81 -5.06 -1.09 10.23
N ALA A 82 -4.96 -0.62 8.98
CA ALA A 82 -6.07 -0.67 8.05
C ALA A 82 -6.51 -2.12 7.82
N VAL A 83 -5.60 -3.10 7.92
CA VAL A 83 -5.93 -4.55 7.84
C VAL A 83 -6.97 -4.96 8.88
N CYS A 84 -6.84 -4.47 10.12
CA CYS A 84 -7.81 -4.75 11.18
C CYS A 84 -9.16 -4.04 10.97
N ALA A 85 -9.16 -2.93 10.22
CA ALA A 85 -10.37 -2.18 9.90
C ALA A 85 -11.08 -2.70 8.65
N TRP A 86 -10.47 -3.61 7.90
CA TRP A 86 -11.05 -4.22 6.72
C TRP A 86 -11.85 -5.47 7.10
N LYS A 87 -13.05 -5.56 6.53
CA LYS A 87 -13.91 -6.74 6.58
C LYS A 87 -13.45 -7.80 5.58
N ARG A 88 -12.94 -7.36 4.43
CA ARG A 88 -12.42 -8.22 3.34
C ARG A 88 -11.30 -7.52 2.60
N VAL A 89 -10.35 -8.33 2.12
CA VAL A 89 -9.23 -7.91 1.29
C VAL A 89 -9.05 -8.91 0.17
N LYS A 90 -8.72 -8.42 -1.02
CA LYS A 90 -8.23 -9.24 -2.14
C LYS A 90 -7.01 -8.55 -2.74
N VAL A 91 -5.96 -9.32 -3.05
CA VAL A 91 -4.76 -8.81 -3.73
C VAL A 91 -4.65 -9.46 -5.10
N GLU A 92 -4.58 -8.62 -6.15
CA GLU A 92 -4.37 -9.07 -7.52
C GLU A 92 -3.04 -8.55 -8.06
N TRP A 93 -2.16 -9.45 -8.49
CA TRP A 93 -0.86 -9.10 -9.07
C TRP A 93 -0.99 -8.89 -10.57
N ALA A 94 -0.34 -7.85 -11.11
CA ALA A 94 -0.42 -7.54 -12.53
C ALA A 94 0.27 -8.57 -13.44
N ALA A 95 1.30 -9.26 -12.93
CA ALA A 95 2.07 -10.24 -13.68
C ALA A 95 2.62 -11.36 -12.78
N ASP A 96 2.96 -12.49 -13.38
CA ASP A 96 3.70 -13.54 -12.68
C ASP A 96 5.16 -13.14 -12.45
N VAL A 97 5.84 -13.79 -11.51
CA VAL A 97 7.25 -13.49 -11.21
C VAL A 97 8.14 -14.15 -12.27
N THR A 98 8.95 -13.35 -12.96
CA THR A 98 9.94 -13.81 -13.94
C THR A 98 11.36 -13.61 -13.43
N ALA A 99 12.35 -14.15 -14.15
CA ALA A 99 13.76 -13.94 -13.85
C ALA A 99 14.17 -12.46 -13.97
N GLU A 100 13.52 -11.68 -14.83
CA GLU A 100 13.81 -10.26 -15.04
C GLU A 100 13.31 -9.39 -13.88
N ASP A 101 12.33 -9.86 -13.11
CA ASP A 101 11.77 -9.16 -11.96
C ASP A 101 12.63 -9.29 -10.68
N VAL A 102 13.65 -10.18 -10.70
CA VAL A 102 14.47 -10.51 -9.53
C VAL A 102 15.87 -9.95 -9.71
N ILE A 103 16.18 -8.91 -8.94
CA ILE A 103 17.50 -8.28 -8.91
C ILE A 103 18.28 -8.82 -7.72
N HIS A 104 19.28 -9.66 -7.95
CA HIS A 104 20.15 -10.17 -6.89
C HIS A 104 21.03 -9.06 -6.31
N LEU A 105 21.01 -8.90 -4.99
CA LEU A 105 21.94 -8.03 -4.28
C LEU A 105 23.16 -8.84 -3.82
N GLU A 106 22.90 -10.03 -3.31
CA GLU A 106 23.89 -11.03 -2.90
C GLU A 106 23.36 -12.43 -3.22
N THR A 107 24.12 -13.47 -2.88
CA THR A 107 23.68 -14.87 -3.01
C THR A 107 22.40 -15.15 -2.22
N THR A 108 22.23 -14.51 -1.05
CA THR A 108 21.09 -14.79 -0.16
C THR A 108 20.03 -13.69 -0.15
N SER A 109 20.14 -12.68 -1.02
CA SER A 109 19.23 -11.53 -1.01
C SER A 109 18.92 -11.04 -2.40
N ALA A 110 17.69 -10.58 -2.59
CA ALA A 110 17.22 -10.07 -3.87
C ALA A 110 16.15 -8.98 -3.66
N VAL A 111 16.02 -8.11 -4.64
CA VAL A 111 14.92 -7.16 -4.75
C VAL A 111 13.94 -7.68 -5.79
N TYR A 112 12.66 -7.59 -5.47
CA TYR A 112 11.55 -7.85 -6.38
C TYR A 112 10.61 -6.66 -6.37
N SER A 113 10.14 -6.23 -7.53
CA SER A 113 9.17 -5.15 -7.66
C SER A 113 8.03 -5.55 -8.57
N SER A 114 6.80 -5.17 -8.23
CA SER A 114 5.64 -5.46 -9.07
C SER A 114 4.49 -4.49 -8.82
N TYR A 115 3.56 -4.47 -9.75
CA TYR A 115 2.29 -3.76 -9.63
C TYR A 115 1.22 -4.71 -9.10
N PHE A 116 0.33 -4.18 -8.27
CA PHE A 116 -0.80 -4.91 -7.74
C PHE A 116 -2.00 -4.01 -7.55
N THR A 117 -3.17 -4.63 -7.56
CA THR A 117 -4.44 -4.02 -7.19
C THR A 117 -4.86 -4.60 -5.85
N LEU A 118 -5.19 -3.73 -4.90
CA LEU A 118 -5.72 -4.08 -3.60
C LEU A 118 -7.19 -3.69 -3.52
N TYR A 119 -8.05 -4.68 -3.31
CA TYR A 119 -9.47 -4.46 -3.03
C TYR A 119 -9.66 -4.47 -1.53
N THR A 120 -10.33 -3.47 -0.96
CA THR A 120 -10.64 -3.43 0.47
C THR A 120 -12.08 -3.00 0.72
N ASP A 121 -12.75 -3.71 1.62
CA ASP A 121 -14.09 -3.38 2.13
C ASP A 121 -13.98 -3.13 3.63
N LYS A 122 -14.44 -1.96 4.11
CA LYS A 122 -14.46 -1.60 5.54
C LYS A 122 -15.80 -1.93 6.21
N GLY A 123 -16.77 -2.47 5.48
CA GLY A 123 -18.14 -2.69 5.93
C GLY A 123 -18.99 -1.42 5.91
N GLU A 124 -20.22 -1.55 6.44
CA GLU A 124 -21.26 -0.50 6.45
C GLU A 124 -20.85 0.77 7.22
N THR A 125 -19.83 0.69 8.07
CA THR A 125 -19.35 1.79 8.91
C THR A 125 -18.37 2.73 8.20
N GLY A 126 -18.02 2.46 6.93
CA GLY A 126 -16.93 3.15 6.22
C GLY A 126 -17.27 4.39 5.39
N GLY A 127 -18.53 4.82 5.32
CA GLY A 127 -18.94 5.93 4.44
C GLY A 127 -19.98 6.88 5.04
N LEU A 128 -19.77 8.19 4.86
CA LEU A 128 -20.71 9.28 5.16
C LEU A 128 -22.06 9.16 4.42
N LEU A 129 -22.18 8.23 3.46
CA LEU A 129 -23.35 8.04 2.61
C LEU A 129 -24.01 6.65 2.74
N GLY A 130 -23.65 5.83 3.74
CA GLY A 130 -24.45 4.65 4.13
C GLY A 130 -24.61 3.53 3.10
N GLY A 131 -23.81 3.48 2.04
CA GLY A 131 -23.81 2.41 1.04
C GLY A 131 -22.65 1.45 1.24
N GLY A 132 -22.93 0.14 1.32
CA GLY A 132 -21.91 -0.90 1.23
C GLY A 132 -21.15 -0.79 -0.09
N GLY A 133 -19.83 -0.87 -0.05
CA GLY A 133 -18.97 -0.71 -1.21
C GLY A 133 -17.54 -1.09 -0.89
N PHE A 134 -16.70 -1.13 -1.91
CA PHE A 134 -15.28 -1.44 -1.76
C PHE A 134 -14.41 -0.39 -2.45
N THR A 135 -13.15 -0.37 -2.08
CA THR A 135 -12.13 0.46 -2.71
C THR A 135 -11.20 -0.42 -3.53
N LYS A 136 -10.78 0.08 -4.68
CA LYS A 136 -9.75 -0.52 -5.53
C LYS A 136 -8.55 0.40 -5.53
N THR A 137 -7.44 -0.08 -4.99
CA THR A 137 -6.19 0.69 -4.85
C THR A 137 -5.15 0.14 -5.78
N HIS A 138 -4.66 0.97 -6.71
CA HIS A 138 -3.62 0.59 -7.65
C HIS A 138 -2.24 1.01 -7.11
N ALA A 139 -1.39 0.04 -6.81
CA ALA A 139 -0.12 0.28 -6.15
C ALA A 139 1.04 -0.43 -6.84
N LYS A 140 2.25 0.09 -6.61
CA LYS A 140 3.51 -0.57 -6.91
C LYS A 140 4.20 -0.89 -5.60
N VAL A 141 4.73 -2.10 -5.49
CA VAL A 141 5.50 -2.54 -4.34
C VAL A 141 6.89 -2.98 -4.75
N SER A 142 7.85 -2.75 -3.87
CA SER A 142 9.20 -3.30 -3.92
C SER A 142 9.50 -4.00 -2.60
N PHE A 143 9.88 -5.27 -2.68
CA PHE A 143 10.36 -6.07 -1.56
C PHE A 143 11.85 -6.35 -1.69
N THR A 144 12.60 -6.09 -0.64
CA THR A 144 13.94 -6.66 -0.47
C THR A 144 13.83 -7.91 0.39
N TYR A 145 14.20 -9.04 -0.15
CA TYR A 145 14.19 -10.33 0.52
C TYR A 145 15.57 -10.74 1.02
N LYS A 146 15.60 -11.52 2.10
CA LYS A 146 16.76 -12.30 2.53
C LYS A 146 16.36 -13.72 2.85
N LYS A 147 17.15 -14.68 2.39
CA LYS A 147 16.96 -16.10 2.69
C LYS A 147 17.22 -16.34 4.18
N ASN A 148 16.22 -16.90 4.85
CA ASN A 148 16.32 -17.33 6.24
C ASN A 148 17.17 -18.60 6.31
N ALA A 149 18.23 -18.57 7.12
CA ALA A 149 19.17 -19.68 7.22
C ALA A 149 18.56 -20.95 7.85
N ASN A 150 17.51 -20.80 8.67
CA ASN A 150 16.90 -21.90 9.40
C ASN A 150 15.78 -22.56 8.59
N SER A 151 14.90 -21.78 7.97
CA SER A 151 13.75 -22.30 7.22
C SER A 151 14.03 -22.46 5.72
N GLY A 152 15.02 -21.75 5.18
CA GLY A 152 15.25 -21.65 3.74
C GLY A 152 14.24 -20.76 2.99
N ASP A 153 13.23 -20.22 3.69
CA ASP A 153 12.26 -19.26 3.18
C ASP A 153 12.87 -17.87 2.98
N LEU A 154 12.13 -16.96 2.35
CA LEU A 154 12.52 -15.56 2.23
C LEU A 154 11.80 -14.71 3.30
N ASP A 155 12.59 -13.99 4.10
CA ASP A 155 12.09 -12.96 5.00
C ASP A 155 12.14 -11.60 4.28
N ILE A 156 11.13 -10.75 4.51
CA ILE A 156 11.12 -9.38 3.99
C ILE A 156 12.00 -8.49 4.88
N LEU A 157 13.05 -7.91 4.29
CA LEU A 157 13.92 -6.91 4.93
C LEU A 157 13.41 -5.48 4.71
N VAL A 158 12.96 -5.17 3.50
CA VAL A 158 12.45 -3.84 3.15
C VAL A 158 11.17 -4.03 2.36
N HIS A 159 10.15 -3.25 2.70
CA HIS A 159 8.91 -3.16 1.97
C HIS A 159 8.64 -1.69 1.67
N VAL A 160 8.64 -1.34 0.39
CA VAL A 160 8.25 -0.02 -0.10
C VAL A 160 7.00 -0.17 -0.95
N ALA A 161 5.94 0.58 -0.65
CA ALA A 161 4.75 0.61 -1.49
C ALA A 161 4.34 2.05 -1.81
N GLY A 162 4.00 2.30 -3.08
CA GLY A 162 3.60 3.61 -3.60
C GLY A 162 2.32 3.51 -4.44
N LEU A 163 1.45 4.53 -4.38
CA LEU A 163 0.29 4.59 -5.26
C LEU A 163 0.76 4.81 -6.69
N THR A 164 0.09 4.16 -7.62
CA THR A 164 0.27 4.43 -9.05
C THR A 164 -0.54 5.68 -9.45
N PRO A 165 -0.31 6.26 -10.64
CA PRO A 165 -1.12 7.37 -11.14
C PRO A 165 -2.63 7.07 -11.22
N GLN A 166 -3.03 5.81 -11.31
CA GLN A 166 -4.43 5.37 -11.26
C GLN A 166 -5.07 5.60 -9.87
N GLY A 167 -4.25 5.66 -8.81
CA GLY A 167 -4.71 6.05 -7.48
C GLY A 167 -5.68 5.05 -6.84
N VAL A 168 -6.73 5.60 -6.22
CA VAL A 168 -7.76 4.87 -5.47
C VAL A 168 -9.12 5.15 -6.08
N GLU A 169 -9.84 4.10 -6.40
CA GLU A 169 -11.19 4.14 -6.95
C GLU A 169 -12.18 3.59 -5.92
N ARG A 170 -13.39 4.16 -5.87
CA ARG A 170 -14.47 3.71 -4.97
C ARG A 170 -15.61 3.13 -5.79
N TYR A 171 -16.08 1.96 -5.38
CA TYR A 171 -17.14 1.23 -6.05
C TYR A 171 -18.31 0.97 -5.11
N SER A 172 -19.52 1.28 -5.56
CA SER A 172 -20.76 0.78 -4.98
C SER A 172 -21.18 -0.46 -5.76
N GLY A 173 -21.21 -1.65 -5.14
CA GLY A 173 -21.58 -2.86 -5.87
C GLY A 173 -21.05 -4.15 -5.24
N GLU A 174 -21.11 -5.22 -6.03
CA GLU A 174 -20.68 -6.54 -5.61
C GLU A 174 -19.15 -6.61 -5.51
N TRP A 175 -18.68 -7.24 -4.44
CA TRP A 175 -17.27 -7.56 -4.26
C TRP A 175 -16.78 -8.42 -5.44
N PRO A 176 -15.58 -8.16 -5.98
CA PRO A 176 -15.05 -8.98 -7.07
C PRO A 176 -15.02 -10.45 -6.67
N ALA A 177 -15.44 -11.36 -7.55
CA ALA A 177 -15.35 -12.79 -7.24
C ALA A 177 -13.89 -13.19 -6.99
N ASP A 178 -13.69 -14.25 -6.21
CA ASP A 178 -12.35 -14.71 -5.86
C ASP A 178 -11.57 -15.21 -7.10
N ASP A 179 -12.27 -15.63 -8.15
CA ASP A 179 -11.70 -16.05 -9.43
C ASP A 179 -11.94 -14.98 -10.53
N PRO A 180 -10.88 -14.35 -11.07
CA PRO A 180 -11.02 -13.35 -12.13
C PRO A 180 -11.57 -13.95 -13.44
N ASP A 181 -11.52 -15.27 -13.64
CA ASP A 181 -12.06 -15.91 -14.85
C ASP A 181 -13.60 -16.05 -14.81
N GLU A 182 -14.26 -15.69 -13.70
CA GLU A 182 -15.69 -15.96 -13.49
C GLU A 182 -16.62 -14.72 -13.57
N VAL A 183 -16.10 -13.50 -13.78
CA VAL A 183 -16.96 -12.28 -13.76
C VAL A 183 -16.63 -11.28 -14.87
N ALA A 184 -17.68 -10.80 -15.54
CA ALA A 184 -17.60 -9.65 -16.43
C ALA A 184 -17.24 -8.38 -15.64
N GLU A 185 -16.29 -7.58 -16.15
CA GLU A 185 -15.89 -6.32 -15.51
C GLU A 185 -17.12 -5.43 -15.26
N PRO A 186 -17.38 -4.99 -14.02
CA PRO A 186 -18.47 -4.05 -13.77
C PRO A 186 -18.17 -2.72 -14.46
N GLU A 187 -19.14 -2.20 -15.21
CA GLU A 187 -18.98 -0.89 -15.85
C GLU A 187 -18.74 0.18 -14.78
N PRO A 188 -17.69 1.01 -14.91
CA PRO A 188 -17.46 2.09 -13.95
C PRO A 188 -18.65 3.04 -14.00
N THR A 189 -19.31 3.25 -12.87
CA THR A 189 -20.33 4.28 -12.73
C THR A 189 -19.66 5.63 -12.92
N LYS A 190 -19.81 6.21 -14.11
CA LYS A 190 -19.58 7.63 -14.31
C LYS A 190 -20.58 8.36 -13.42
N GLU A 191 -20.09 9.04 -12.40
CA GLU A 191 -20.87 10.12 -11.78
C GLU A 191 -21.16 11.14 -12.89
N GLU A 192 -22.36 11.08 -13.45
CA GLU A 192 -22.90 12.14 -14.29
C GLU A 192 -23.10 13.37 -13.39
N GLY A 193 -22.05 14.19 -13.31
CA GLY A 193 -22.12 15.54 -12.78
C GLY A 193 -22.85 16.45 -13.76
N GLU A 194 -24.15 16.27 -13.94
CA GLU A 194 -25.04 17.32 -14.46
C GLU A 194 -25.57 18.14 -13.28
N GLY A 195 -24.73 19.05 -12.81
CA GLY A 195 -25.12 20.17 -11.97
C GLY A 195 -25.01 21.46 -12.76
N GLU A 196 -25.95 21.68 -13.68
CA GLU A 196 -26.15 22.97 -14.35
C GLU A 196 -26.67 23.97 -13.30
N GLY A 197 -25.74 24.65 -12.63
CA GLY A 197 -25.99 25.69 -11.64
C GLY A 197 -25.90 27.07 -12.28
N ASP A 198 -27.07 27.67 -12.49
CA ASP A 198 -27.33 29.03 -12.95
C ASP A 198 -26.31 30.09 -12.47
N LYS A 199 -25.80 30.87 -13.43
CA LYS A 199 -25.17 32.17 -13.18
C LYS A 199 -26.23 33.14 -12.65
N LYS A 200 -26.14 33.48 -11.37
CA LYS A 200 -26.63 34.77 -10.86
C LYS A 200 -25.45 35.73 -10.68
N GLU A 201 -25.40 36.71 -11.58
CA GLU A 201 -24.74 37.99 -11.33
C GLU A 201 -25.49 38.68 -10.18
N ASP A 202 -24.78 38.96 -9.09
CA ASP A 202 -25.18 39.98 -8.13
C ASP A 202 -24.01 40.96 -7.99
N ASP A 203 -24.14 42.08 -8.69
CA ASP A 203 -23.46 43.33 -8.41
C ASP A 203 -23.78 43.79 -6.98
N LYS A 204 -22.76 44.04 -6.14
CA LYS A 204 -22.84 45.09 -5.11
C LYS A 204 -21.49 45.46 -4.48
N ALA A 205 -21.11 46.72 -4.76
CA ALA A 205 -20.68 47.78 -3.85
C ALA A 205 -19.54 47.51 -2.83
N GLU A 206 -18.43 48.25 -3.05
CA GLU A 206 -17.77 49.15 -2.10
C GLU A 206 -18.11 48.99 -0.60
N GLU A 207 -17.09 48.77 0.22
CA GLU A 207 -16.73 49.76 1.26
C GLU A 207 -15.31 49.56 1.78
N ASP A 208 -14.57 50.67 1.77
CA ASP A 208 -13.33 50.91 2.50
C ASP A 208 -13.46 50.56 3.99
N LYS A 209 -12.38 50.05 4.59
CA LYS A 209 -11.88 50.58 5.87
C LYS A 209 -10.46 50.15 6.18
N ALA A 210 -9.59 51.16 6.15
CA ALA A 210 -8.31 51.19 6.83
C ALA A 210 -8.49 50.92 8.33
N GLY A 211 -7.57 50.13 8.89
CA GLY A 211 -7.41 49.94 10.33
C GLY A 211 -5.92 49.88 10.65
N GLU A 212 -5.36 51.06 10.92
CA GLU A 212 -4.08 51.23 11.63
C GLU A 212 -4.20 50.76 13.09
N GLY A 213 -3.05 50.37 13.67
CA GLY A 213 -2.86 50.15 15.10
C GLY A 213 -2.61 48.68 15.44
N GLU A 214 -1.67 48.29 16.29
CA GLU A 214 -0.93 49.07 17.27
C GLU A 214 0.30 48.24 17.71
N GLU A 215 1.40 48.97 17.88
CA GLU A 215 2.69 48.59 18.41
C GLU A 215 2.57 48.17 19.88
N LYS A 216 3.13 47.01 20.29
CA LYS A 216 3.58 46.81 21.67
C LYS A 216 4.90 46.03 21.76
N LYS A 217 5.93 46.78 22.14
CA LYS A 217 7.14 46.34 22.84
C LYS A 217 6.84 45.78 24.23
N ALA A 218 7.62 44.78 24.64
CA ALA A 218 8.12 44.53 26.01
C ALA A 218 9.27 43.50 25.82
N GLU A 219 10.57 43.83 25.96
CA GLU A 219 11.31 43.99 27.23
C GLU A 219 10.73 43.07 28.32
N GLY A 220 11.31 41.93 28.68
CA GLY A 220 12.71 41.64 29.01
C GLY A 220 12.75 41.33 30.50
N GLN A 221 13.31 40.18 30.92
CA GLN A 221 13.94 40.04 32.25
C GLN A 221 14.76 38.75 32.34
N GLU A 222 15.81 38.90 33.15
CA GLU A 222 17.04 38.11 33.39
C GLU A 222 16.91 36.59 33.62
#